data_AF-A0A0D2KBZ9-F1
#
_entry.id   AF-A0A0D2KBZ9-F1
#
_cell.length_a   1.000
_cell.length_b   1.000
_cell.length_c   1.000
_cell.angle_alpha   90.00
_cell.angle_beta   90.00
_cell.angle_gamma   90.00
#
_symmetry.space_group_name_H-M   'P 1'
#
loop_
_entity.id
_entity.type
_entity.pdbx_description
1 polymer ?
#
loop_
_entity_poly.entity_id
_entity_poly.type
_entity_poly.pdbx_seq_one_letter_code
_entity_poly.pdbx_strand_id
1 'polypeptide(L)'
;MARSCSLLKPEPHRLLCLGAHHDMALKLQQKLAPHFTYCAILTKIEPKRTYSLDNFSLLLDALYPPPEGVIVGGGFSDEDGEQMRRLVEGRVDENGNPIKFVKVPSGTLEEKGPEGLVGTIRELLAGAFGVVW
;
A
#
# COMPACT_ATOMS: atom_id res chain seq x y z
N MET A 1 -31.72 7.14 8.82
CA MET A 1 -30.39 6.50 8.84
C MET A 1 -29.37 7.50 8.33
N ALA A 2 -28.70 8.20 9.25
CA ALA A 2 -27.66 9.14 8.89
C ALA A 2 -26.47 8.35 8.32
N ARG A 3 -26.18 8.52 7.03
CA ARG A 3 -24.91 8.11 6.45
C ARG A 3 -23.85 8.91 7.20
N SER A 4 -23.05 8.22 8.01
CA SER A 4 -21.85 8.78 8.60
C SER A 4 -20.96 9.21 7.44
N CYS A 5 -20.96 10.52 7.14
CA CYS A 5 -19.84 11.15 6.47
C CYS A 5 -18.65 10.92 7.40
N SER A 6 -17.92 9.83 7.19
CA SER A 6 -16.60 9.69 7.80
C SER A 6 -15.77 10.84 7.23
N LEU A 7 -15.72 11.89 8.03
CA LEU A 7 -14.81 13.02 7.99
C LEU A 7 -13.53 12.62 7.26
N LEU A 8 -13.27 13.26 6.13
CA LEU A 8 -11.94 13.27 5.51
C LEU A 8 -10.96 13.56 6.65
N LYS A 9 -10.16 12.57 7.04
CA LYS A 9 -9.01 12.80 7.90
C LYS A 9 -8.26 13.98 7.28
N PRO A 10 -7.92 15.04 8.03
CA PRO A 10 -7.25 16.21 7.46
C PRO A 10 -5.89 15.85 6.84
N GLU A 11 -5.35 14.68 7.21
CA GLU A 11 -4.10 14.13 6.71
C GLU A 11 -4.32 12.87 5.86
N PRO A 12 -3.48 12.67 4.82
CA PRO A 12 -3.53 11.46 4.00
C PRO A 12 -3.28 10.19 4.82
N HIS A 13 -3.94 9.10 4.43
CA HIS A 13 -3.62 7.79 4.95
C HIS A 13 -2.19 7.39 4.60
N ARG A 14 -1.48 6.90 5.60
CA ARG A 14 -0.05 6.56 5.52
C ARG A 14 0.14 5.11 5.09
N LEU A 15 0.76 4.87 3.95
CA LEU A 15 0.96 3.53 3.39
C LEU A 15 2.44 3.15 3.34
N LEU A 16 2.74 1.88 3.61
CA LEU A 16 4.00 1.24 3.23
C LEU A 16 3.82 0.58 1.85
N CYS A 17 4.66 0.96 0.88
CA CYS A 17 4.58 0.46 -0.49
C CYS A 17 5.63 -0.63 -0.73
N LEU A 18 5.21 -1.79 -1.20
CA LEU A 18 6.07 -2.83 -1.76
C LEU A 18 5.90 -2.79 -3.29
N GLY A 19 6.77 -2.07 -3.98
CA GLY A 19 6.70 -1.83 -5.42
C GLY A 19 7.85 -2.49 -6.17
N ALA A 20 7.57 -3.19 -7.27
CA ALA A 20 8.65 -3.76 -8.10
C ALA A 20 9.60 -2.68 -8.62
N HIS A 21 9.10 -1.48 -8.96
CA HIS A 21 9.90 -0.36 -9.44
C HIS A 21 9.69 0.87 -8.57
N HIS A 22 10.76 1.36 -7.94
CA HIS A 22 10.72 2.54 -7.06
C HIS A 22 10.15 3.79 -7.76
N ASP A 23 10.63 4.11 -8.95
CA ASP A 23 10.26 5.35 -9.64
C ASP A 23 8.80 5.31 -10.13
N MET A 24 8.27 4.12 -10.42
CA MET A 24 6.86 3.94 -10.73
C MET A 24 6.01 4.14 -9.47
N ALA A 25 6.42 3.59 -8.33
CA ALA A 25 5.73 3.81 -7.06
C ALA A 25 5.65 5.31 -6.72
N LEU A 26 6.73 6.07 -6.90
CA LEU A 26 6.70 7.53 -6.70
C LEU A 26 5.70 8.24 -7.63
N LYS A 27 5.64 7.87 -8.92
CA LYS A 27 4.65 8.43 -9.86
C LYS A 27 3.22 8.07 -9.44
N LEU A 28 2.99 6.86 -8.95
CA LEU A 28 1.68 6.44 -8.44
C LEU A 28 1.25 7.26 -7.22
N GLN A 29 2.17 7.56 -6.29
CA GLN A 29 1.86 8.37 -5.11
C GLN A 29 1.23 9.72 -5.47
N GLN A 30 1.72 10.38 -6.53
CA GLN A 30 1.15 11.65 -7.02
C GLN A 30 -0.31 11.50 -7.48
N LYS A 31 -0.70 10.32 -7.96
CA LYS A 31 -2.07 10.00 -8.39
C LYS A 31 -2.96 9.56 -7.24
N LEU A 32 -2.39 9.20 -6.08
CA LEU A 32 -3.14 8.80 -4.89
C LEU A 32 -3.39 9.97 -3.91
N ALA A 33 -2.71 11.10 -4.12
CA ALA A 33 -2.98 12.34 -3.41
C ALA A 33 -4.39 12.89 -3.74
N PRO A 34 -5.04 13.61 -2.80
CA PRO A 34 -4.57 13.94 -1.45
C PRO A 34 -4.87 12.85 -0.41
N HIS A 35 -5.47 11.72 -0.81
CA HIS A 35 -6.00 10.73 0.13
C HIS A 35 -4.95 9.82 0.74
N PHE A 36 -3.85 9.55 0.04
CA PHE A 36 -2.81 8.62 0.50
C PHE A 36 -1.41 9.17 0.27
N THR A 37 -0.47 8.76 1.12
CA THR A 37 0.95 9.03 1.01
C THR A 37 1.78 7.80 1.35
N TYR A 38 3.01 7.70 0.81
CA TYR A 38 3.91 6.60 1.13
C TYR A 38 4.90 7.00 2.22
N CYS A 39 4.99 6.19 3.28
CA CYS A 39 5.98 6.33 4.33
C CYS A 39 7.33 5.73 3.93
N ALA A 40 7.30 4.62 3.18
CA ALA A 40 8.48 4.00 2.61
C ALA A 40 8.09 3.18 1.37
N ILE A 41 9.10 2.92 0.52
CA ILE A 41 8.97 2.09 -0.67
C ILE A 41 10.07 1.03 -0.61
N LEU A 42 9.68 -0.24 -0.48
CA LEU A 42 10.60 -1.35 -0.70
C LEU A 42 10.45 -1.88 -2.12
N THR A 43 11.59 -2.17 -2.76
CA THR A 43 11.63 -2.68 -4.12
C THR A 43 12.51 -3.90 -4.23
N LYS A 44 12.15 -4.82 -5.12
CA LYS A 44 12.91 -6.06 -5.38
C LYS A 44 13.87 -5.95 -6.57
N ILE A 45 13.95 -4.80 -7.24
CA ILE A 45 14.72 -4.61 -8.47
C ILE A 45 15.95 -3.72 -8.22
N GLU A 46 17.09 -4.09 -8.80
CA GLU A 46 18.34 -3.33 -8.76
C GLU A 46 18.26 -2.00 -9.54
N PRO A 47 19.11 -1.00 -9.22
CA PRO A 47 20.13 -0.98 -8.16
C PRO A 47 19.55 -0.67 -6.76
N LYS A 48 18.26 -0.32 -6.67
CA LYS A 48 17.61 0.11 -5.43
C LYS A 48 17.00 -1.04 -4.63
N ARG A 49 17.41 -2.29 -4.85
CA ARG A 49 16.81 -3.47 -4.21
C ARG A 49 16.89 -3.35 -2.68
N THR A 50 15.75 -3.15 -2.04
CA THR A 50 15.60 -2.99 -0.59
C THR A 50 14.70 -4.05 0.03
N TYR A 51 13.94 -4.77 -0.79
CA TYR A 51 12.99 -5.77 -0.32
C TYR A 51 13.69 -7.05 0.17
N SER A 52 13.39 -7.39 1.42
CA SER A 52 13.43 -8.72 2.03
C SER A 52 12.28 -8.80 3.05
N LEU A 53 11.88 -10.01 3.45
CA LEU A 53 10.86 -10.16 4.51
C LEU A 53 11.33 -9.55 5.83
N ASP A 54 12.61 -9.70 6.16
CA ASP A 54 13.21 -9.13 7.37
C ASP A 54 13.16 -7.60 7.35
N ASN A 55 13.52 -6.97 6.24
CA ASN A 55 13.45 -5.51 6.08
C ASN A 55 12.00 -5.02 6.13
N PHE A 56 11.07 -5.79 5.56
CA PHE A 56 9.65 -5.47 5.61
C PHE A 56 9.11 -5.51 7.05
N SER A 57 9.40 -6.58 7.80
CA SER A 57 9.05 -6.67 9.22
C SER A 57 9.68 -5.54 10.02
N LEU A 58 10.98 -5.29 9.82
CA LEU A 58 11.70 -4.23 10.52
C LEU A 58 11.07 -2.85 10.27
N LEU A 59 10.68 -2.54 9.03
CA LEU A 59 10.01 -1.27 8.73
C LEU A 59 8.64 -1.14 9.39
N LEU A 60 7.86 -2.23 9.46
CA LEU A 60 6.58 -2.22 10.15
C LEU A 60 6.75 -1.93 11.65
N ASP A 61 7.87 -2.33 12.26
CA ASP A 61 8.19 -2.05 13.67
C ASP A 61 8.84 -0.67 13.88
N ALA A 62 9.63 -0.19 12.91
CA ALA A 62 10.43 1.01 13.05
C ALA A 62 9.73 2.31 12.60
N LEU A 63 8.71 2.22 11.74
CA LEU A 63 8.01 3.41 11.25
C LEU A 63 7.17 4.05 12.35
N TYR A 64 7.44 5.32 12.64
CA TYR A 64 6.64 6.14 13.55
C TYR A 64 6.14 7.43 12.86
N PRO A 65 4.83 7.70 12.85
CA PRO A 65 3.80 6.79 13.36
C PRO A 65 3.68 5.54 12.45
N PRO A 66 3.15 4.40 12.94
CA PRO A 66 2.97 3.20 12.13
C PRO A 66 2.13 3.48 10.87
N PRO A 67 2.35 2.74 9.76
CA PRO A 67 1.52 2.86 8.57
C PRO A 67 0.09 2.37 8.85
N GLU A 68 -0.89 3.02 8.23
CA GLU A 68 -2.31 2.63 8.28
C GLU A 68 -2.61 1.48 7.29
N GLY A 69 -1.74 1.28 6.30
CA GLY A 69 -1.83 0.12 5.41
C GLY A 69 -0.54 -0.22 4.69
N VAL A 70 -0.53 -1.41 4.11
CA VAL A 70 0.51 -1.93 3.23
C VAL A 70 -0.11 -2.19 1.86
N ILE A 71 0.52 -1.66 0.81
CA ILE A 71 0.18 -1.98 -0.57
C ILE A 71 1.30 -2.79 -1.23
N VAL A 72 0.94 -3.96 -1.75
CA VAL A 72 1.85 -4.87 -2.44
C VAL A 72 1.56 -4.87 -3.92
N GLY A 73 2.56 -4.49 -4.72
CA GLY A 73 2.42 -4.39 -6.17
C GLY A 73 2.22 -5.75 -6.87
N GLY A 74 1.67 -5.70 -8.08
CA GLY A 74 1.43 -6.88 -8.92
C GLY A 74 2.71 -7.61 -9.35
N GLY A 75 3.86 -6.95 -9.25
CA GLY A 75 5.15 -7.60 -9.54
C GLY A 75 5.57 -8.63 -8.49
N PHE A 76 4.99 -8.67 -7.29
CA PHE A 76 5.25 -9.69 -6.28
C PHE A 76 4.35 -10.91 -6.51
N SER A 77 4.89 -12.11 -6.28
CA SER A 77 4.11 -13.34 -6.41
C SER A 77 3.01 -13.40 -5.37
N ASP A 78 2.01 -14.27 -5.59
CA ASP A 78 0.93 -14.46 -4.62
C ASP A 78 1.45 -15.12 -3.33
N GLU A 79 2.46 -15.99 -3.45
CA GLU A 79 3.16 -16.58 -2.29
C GLU A 79 3.87 -15.50 -1.46
N ASP A 80 4.64 -14.61 -2.10
CA ASP A 80 5.28 -13.47 -1.42
C ASP A 80 4.22 -12.61 -0.72
N GLY A 81 3.09 -12.34 -1.41
CA GLY A 81 1.98 -11.56 -0.89
C GLY A 81 1.34 -12.20 0.35
N GLU A 82 1.16 -13.51 0.35
CA GLU A 82 0.63 -14.26 1.48
C GLU A 82 1.59 -14.21 2.69
N GLN A 83 2.89 -14.37 2.46
CA GLN A 83 3.91 -14.25 3.52
C GLN A 83 3.90 -12.85 4.14
N MET A 84 3.81 -11.80 3.32
CA MET A 84 3.70 -10.42 3.80
C MET A 84 2.39 -10.19 4.57
N ARG A 85 1.26 -10.74 4.09
CA ARG A 85 -0.03 -10.61 4.77
C ARG A 85 0.06 -11.14 6.19
N ARG A 86 0.66 -12.32 6.38
CA ARG A 86 0.87 -12.93 7.70
C ARG A 86 1.73 -12.08 8.63
N LEU A 87 2.70 -11.33 8.10
CA LEU A 87 3.51 -10.40 8.89
C LEU A 87 2.75 -9.15 9.32
N VAL A 88 1.73 -8.75 8.55
CA VAL A 88 0.84 -7.62 8.86
C VAL A 88 -0.31 -8.04 9.78
N GLU A 89 -0.76 -9.29 9.68
CA GLU A 89 -1.80 -9.86 10.55
C GLU A 89 -1.44 -9.67 12.03
N GLY A 90 -2.35 -9.04 12.78
CA GLY A 90 -2.17 -8.76 14.21
C GLY A 90 -1.42 -7.48 14.54
N ARG A 91 -0.91 -6.73 13.55
CA ARG A 91 -0.34 -5.39 13.76
C ARG A 91 -1.42 -4.31 13.68
N VAL A 92 -1.21 -3.23 14.43
CA VAL A 92 -2.14 -2.10 14.52
C VAL A 92 -1.45 -0.77 14.23
N ASP A 93 -2.24 0.20 13.77
CA ASP A 93 -1.82 1.58 13.58
C ASP A 93 -1.74 2.35 14.92
N GLU A 94 -1.43 3.65 14.86
CA GLU A 94 -1.34 4.53 16.03
C GLU A 94 -2.65 4.64 16.84
N ASN A 95 -3.79 4.35 16.21
CA ASN A 95 -5.12 4.42 16.81
C ASN A 95 -5.62 3.04 17.29
N GLY A 96 -4.80 2.00 17.17
CA GLY A 96 -5.16 0.62 17.51
C GLY A 96 -6.01 -0.09 16.45
N ASN A 97 -6.16 0.46 15.24
CA ASN A 97 -6.86 -0.22 14.16
C ASN A 97 -5.95 -1.22 13.46
N PRO A 98 -6.45 -2.37 12.99
CA PRO A 98 -5.65 -3.29 12.18
C PRO A 98 -5.06 -2.59 10.95
N ILE A 99 -3.77 -2.80 10.70
CA ILE A 99 -3.11 -2.31 9.49
C ILE A 99 -3.75 -3.00 8.28
N LYS A 100 -4.21 -2.22 7.30
CA LYS A 100 -4.88 -2.76 6.12
C LYS A 100 -3.88 -3.34 5.14
N PHE A 101 -4.17 -4.50 4.57
CA PHE A 101 -3.31 -5.12 3.57
C PHE A 101 -4.00 -5.14 2.20
N VAL A 102 -3.33 -4.60 1.18
CA VAL A 102 -3.84 -4.55 -0.19
C VAL A 102 -2.82 -5.18 -1.13
N LYS A 103 -3.21 -6.24 -1.84
CA LYS A 103 -2.41 -6.83 -2.92
C LYS A 103 -3.02 -6.44 -4.27
N VAL A 104 -2.20 -5.83 -5.11
CA VAL A 104 -2.54 -5.60 -6.52
C VAL A 104 -2.43 -6.93 -7.27
N PRO A 105 -3.44 -7.31 -8.07
CA PRO A 105 -3.38 -8.51 -8.90
C PRO A 105 -2.15 -8.50 -9.81
N SER A 106 -1.50 -9.66 -9.89
CA SER A 106 -0.40 -9.89 -10.83
C SER A 106 -0.88 -9.70 -12.28
N GLY A 107 -0.03 -9.21 -13.18
CA GLY A 107 -0.41 -8.97 -14.58
C GLY A 107 -1.19 -7.67 -14.85
N THR A 108 -1.61 -6.93 -13.81
CA THR A 108 -2.46 -5.72 -13.98
C THR A 108 -1.80 -4.67 -14.90
N LEU A 109 -0.49 -4.48 -14.80
CA LEU A 109 0.24 -3.50 -15.61
C LEU A 109 0.31 -3.93 -17.08
N GLU A 110 0.55 -5.22 -17.31
CA GLU A 110 0.66 -5.84 -18.62
C GLU A 110 -0.70 -5.86 -19.34
N GLU A 111 -1.78 -6.16 -18.61
CA GLU A 111 -3.13 -6.28 -19.17
C GLU A 111 -3.82 -4.94 -19.40
N LYS A 112 -3.70 -4.01 -18.44
CA LYS A 112 -4.49 -2.76 -18.43
C LYS A 112 -3.65 -1.50 -18.63
N GLY A 113 -2.32 -1.65 -18.72
CA GLY A 113 -1.39 -0.53 -18.83
C GLY A 113 -1.29 0.33 -17.56
N PRO A 114 -0.51 1.42 -17.62
CA PRO A 114 -0.26 2.28 -16.46
C PRO A 114 -1.52 2.93 -15.86
N GLU A 115 -2.45 3.42 -16.69
CA GLU A 115 -3.68 4.05 -16.19
C GLU A 115 -4.65 3.02 -15.60
N GLY A 116 -4.71 1.81 -16.17
CA GLY A 116 -5.48 0.70 -15.60
C GLY A 116 -4.93 0.21 -14.26
N LEU A 117 -3.59 0.24 -14.09
CA LEU A 117 -2.95 -0.01 -12.80
C LEU A 117 -3.36 1.04 -11.77
N VAL A 118 -3.34 2.33 -12.13
CA VAL A 118 -3.80 3.41 -11.24
C VAL A 118 -5.25 3.19 -10.83
N GLY A 119 -6.15 2.92 -11.78
CA GLY A 119 -7.56 2.64 -11.50
C GLY A 119 -7.76 1.47 -10.55
N THR A 120 -7.06 0.35 -10.80
CA THR A 120 -7.13 -0.84 -9.94
C THR A 120 -6.65 -0.55 -8.52
N ILE A 121 -5.53 0.16 -8.36
CA ILE A 121 -5.03 0.56 -7.03
C ILE A 121 -6.04 1.46 -6.31
N ARG A 122 -6.62 2.44 -7.03
CA ARG A 122 -7.62 3.35 -6.48
C ARG A 122 -8.85 2.62 -5.97
N GLU A 123 -9.36 1.66 -6.73
CA GLU A 123 -10.51 0.82 -6.34
C GLU A 123 -10.21 -0.02 -5.09
N LEU A 124 -9.06 -0.69 -5.06
CA LEU A 124 -8.64 -1.50 -3.92
C LEU A 124 -8.47 -0.66 -2.64
N LEU A 125 -7.84 0.50 -2.75
CA LEU A 125 -7.67 1.43 -1.64
C LEU A 125 -9.00 2.06 -1.21
N ALA A 126 -9.89 2.40 -2.14
CA ALA A 126 -11.24 2.86 -1.83
C ALA A 126 -12.03 1.81 -1.06
N GLY A 127 -11.99 0.54 -1.49
CA GLY A 127 -12.64 -0.56 -0.79
C GLY A 127 -12.07 -0.80 0.61
N ALA A 128 -10.74 -0.74 0.76
CA ALA A 128 -10.08 -0.94 2.04
C ALA A 128 -10.32 0.24 3.01
N PHE A 129 -10.27 1.49 2.53
CA PHE A 129 -10.28 2.70 3.37
C PHE A 129 -11.61 3.47 3.40
N GLY A 130 -12.58 3.13 2.55
CA GLY A 130 -13.84 3.86 2.43
C GLY A 130 -13.67 5.24 1.76
N VAL A 131 -12.63 5.41 0.95
CA VAL A 131 -12.32 6.67 0.26
C VAL A 131 -13.11 6.79 -1.05
N VAL A 132 -13.54 8.01 -1.38
CA VAL A 132 -14.13 8.39 -2.67
C VAL A 132 -13.18 9.37 -3.36
N TRP A 133 -12.90 9.13 -4.64
CA TRP A 133 -11.89 9.82 -5.46
C TRP A 133 -12.42 11.05 -6.19
#